data_AF-A0A132ACS7-F1
#
_entry.id   AF-A0A132ACS7-F1
#
_cell.length_a   1.000
_cell.length_b   1.000
_cell.length_c   1.000
_cell.angle_alpha   90.00
_cell.angle_beta   90.00
_cell.angle_gamma   90.00
#
_symmetry.space_group_name_H-M   'P 1'
#
loop_
_entity.id
_entity.type
_entity.pdbx_description
1 polymer ?
#
loop_
_entity_poly.entity_id
_entity_poly.type
_entity_poly.pdbx_seq_one_letter_code
_entity_poly.pdbx_strand_id
1 'polypeptide(L)'
;MLRAQQQNEQNSLVEWRDGEMRKLQDQRQSIIDDIYRRFDAKEIDPIQRDHLLNEMERNHKLQIDSIDQKIINSLDSTVKEQQKILMDAMIPGFFVTEKYDEKEIQMKLLDFINQFQDLSDESYLQFN
;
A
#
# COMPACT_ATOMS: atom_id res chain seq x y z
N MET A 1 -20.54 -10.54 -3.00
CA MET A 1 -20.16 -9.42 -3.90
C MET A 1 -19.18 -8.45 -3.23
N LEU A 2 -19.42 -7.99 -2.00
CA LEU A 2 -18.55 -7.01 -1.31
C LEU A 2 -17.10 -7.49 -1.04
N ARG A 3 -16.91 -8.72 -0.54
CA ARG A 3 -15.56 -9.32 -0.35
C ARG A 3 -14.77 -9.43 -1.67
N ALA A 4 -15.44 -9.72 -2.78
CA ALA A 4 -14.79 -9.81 -4.09
C ALA A 4 -14.37 -8.43 -4.63
N GLN A 5 -15.13 -7.37 -4.34
CA GLN A 5 -14.73 -5.99 -4.66
C GLN A 5 -13.51 -5.55 -3.83
N GLN A 6 -13.51 -5.82 -2.52
CA GLN A 6 -12.36 -5.50 -1.66
C GLN A 6 -11.09 -6.26 -2.06
N GLN A 7 -11.22 -7.53 -2.42
CA GLN A 7 -10.10 -8.33 -2.92
C GLN A 7 -9.55 -7.77 -4.24
N ASN A 8 -10.43 -7.33 -5.15
CA ASN A 8 -10.03 -6.72 -6.41
C ASN A 8 -9.31 -5.38 -6.21
N GLU A 9 -9.78 -4.55 -5.28
CA GLU A 9 -9.13 -3.28 -4.93
C GLU A 9 -7.74 -3.49 -4.31
N GLN A 10 -7.60 -4.46 -3.41
CA GLN A 10 -6.31 -4.84 -2.83
C GLN A 10 -5.33 -5.37 -3.88
N ASN A 11 -5.80 -6.26 -4.77
CA ASN A 11 -5.00 -6.78 -5.87
C ASN A 11 -4.56 -5.64 -6.81
N SER A 12 -5.44 -4.67 -7.08
CA SER A 12 -5.15 -3.50 -7.91
C SER A 12 -4.05 -2.62 -7.30
N LEU A 13 -4.06 -2.42 -5.97
CA LEU A 13 -3.04 -1.64 -5.27
C LEU A 13 -1.66 -2.33 -5.29
N VAL A 14 -1.63 -3.65 -5.13
CA VAL A 14 -0.39 -4.44 -5.22
C VAL A 14 0.17 -4.42 -6.64
N GLU A 15 -0.66 -4.64 -7.65
CA GLU A 15 -0.27 -4.55 -9.06
C GLU A 15 0.26 -3.15 -9.42
N TRP A 16 -0.40 -2.11 -8.93
CA TRP A 16 0.05 -0.74 -9.10
C TRP A 16 1.42 -0.52 -8.45
N ARG A 17 1.60 -0.92 -7.18
CA ARG A 17 2.90 -0.82 -6.49
C ARG A 17 3.99 -1.51 -7.28
N ASP A 18 3.76 -2.75 -7.70
CA ASP A 18 4.77 -3.54 -8.42
C ASP A 18 5.07 -2.96 -9.80
N GLY A 19 4.09 -2.32 -10.44
CA GLY A 19 4.29 -1.53 -11.66
C GLY A 19 5.18 -0.31 -11.42
N GLU A 20 4.90 0.48 -10.39
CA GLU A 20 5.69 1.68 -10.06
C GLU A 20 7.11 1.33 -9.60
N MET A 21 7.27 0.27 -8.79
CA MET A 21 8.58 -0.20 -8.36
C MET A 21 9.45 -0.65 -9.52
N ARG A 22 8.88 -1.34 -10.51
CA ARG A 22 9.60 -1.70 -11.75
C ARG A 22 10.06 -0.46 -12.51
N LYS A 23 9.17 0.52 -12.72
CA LYS A 23 9.55 1.78 -13.39
C LYS A 23 10.68 2.50 -12.66
N LEU A 24 10.64 2.56 -11.32
CA LEU A 24 11.69 3.18 -10.53
C LEU A 24 13.03 2.44 -10.63
N GLN A 25 12.99 1.10 -10.67
CA GLN A 25 14.19 0.29 -10.87
C GLN A 25 14.78 0.51 -12.26
N ASP A 26 13.96 0.53 -13.30
CA ASP A 26 14.40 0.77 -14.67
C ASP A 26 14.98 2.18 -14.84
N GLN A 27 14.33 3.19 -14.25
CA GLN A 27 14.83 4.57 -14.22
C GLN A 27 16.17 4.67 -13.48
N ARG A 28 16.28 4.04 -12.31
CA ARG A 28 17.52 4.00 -11.54
C ARG A 28 18.65 3.38 -12.36
N GLN A 29 18.40 2.23 -12.99
CA GLN A 29 19.42 1.57 -13.80
C GLN A 29 19.84 2.43 -15.00
N SER A 30 18.88 3.04 -15.70
CA SER A 30 19.17 3.94 -16.81
C SER A 30 20.03 5.15 -16.39
N ILE A 31 19.80 5.72 -15.20
CA ILE A 31 20.60 6.84 -14.70
C ILE A 31 22.02 6.37 -14.33
N ILE A 32 22.13 5.21 -13.67
CA ILE A 32 23.44 4.61 -13.33
C ILE A 32 24.27 4.39 -14.60
N ASP A 33 23.65 3.78 -15.62
CA ASP A 33 24.32 3.50 -16.90
C ASP A 33 24.78 4.79 -17.59
N ASP A 34 23.97 5.86 -17.57
CA ASP A 34 24.39 7.16 -18.12
C ASP A 34 25.55 7.77 -17.33
N ILE A 35 25.51 7.72 -16.00
CA ILE A 35 26.61 8.23 -15.16
C ILE A 35 27.92 7.51 -15.48
N TYR A 36 27.90 6.16 -15.56
CA TYR A 36 29.10 5.40 -15.90
C TYR A 36 29.56 5.67 -17.34
N ARG A 37 28.65 5.78 -18.30
CA ARG A 37 29.00 6.15 -19.68
C ARG A 37 29.74 7.49 -19.74
N ARG A 38 29.25 8.50 -19.03
CA ARG A 38 29.88 9.84 -18.98
C ARG A 38 31.23 9.81 -18.28
N PHE A 39 31.37 8.96 -17.25
CA PHE A 39 32.64 8.75 -16.57
C PHE A 39 33.68 8.08 -17.49
N ASP A 40 33.29 7.03 -18.21
CA ASP A 40 34.16 6.33 -19.16
C ASP A 40 34.58 7.22 -20.34
N ALA A 41 33.68 8.10 -20.79
CA ALA A 41 33.94 9.15 -21.77
C ALA A 41 34.83 10.29 -21.23
N LYS A 42 35.19 10.27 -19.93
CA LYS A 42 35.97 11.29 -19.22
C LYS A 42 35.31 12.67 -19.22
N GLU A 43 33.98 12.74 -19.38
CA GLU A 43 33.21 13.97 -19.29
C GLU A 43 33.03 14.43 -17.84
N ILE A 44 33.07 13.48 -16.91
CA ILE A 44 32.99 13.72 -15.46
C ILE A 44 34.16 13.06 -14.75
N ASP A 45 34.58 13.64 -13.63
CA ASP A 45 35.63 13.10 -12.77
C ASP A 45 35.07 12.09 -11.73
N PRO A 46 35.92 11.34 -11.01
CA PRO A 46 35.46 10.37 -10.02
C PRO A 46 34.62 10.96 -8.89
N ILE A 47 34.91 12.21 -8.48
CA ILE A 47 34.19 12.89 -7.39
C ILE A 47 32.80 13.26 -7.87
N GLN A 48 32.68 13.79 -9.08
CA GLN A 48 31.40 14.13 -9.71
C GLN A 48 30.54 12.88 -9.92
N ARG A 49 31.13 11.78 -10.38
CA ARG A 49 30.44 10.48 -10.50
C ARG A 49 29.85 10.06 -9.15
N ASP A 50 30.67 10.06 -8.09
CA ASP A 50 30.23 9.62 -6.76
C ASP A 50 29.15 10.55 -6.18
N HIS A 51 29.24 11.86 -6.42
CA HIS A 51 28.20 12.80 -6.04
C HIS A 51 26.87 12.49 -6.76
N LEU A 52 26.91 12.28 -8.08
CA LEU A 52 25.72 11.97 -8.88
C LEU A 52 25.08 10.63 -8.48
N LEU A 53 25.88 9.61 -8.18
CA LEU A 53 25.38 8.32 -7.69
C LEU A 53 24.69 8.48 -6.33
N ASN A 54 25.30 9.22 -5.39
CA ASN A 54 24.71 9.47 -4.08
C ASN A 54 23.41 10.28 -4.17
N GLU A 55 23.35 11.28 -5.05
CA GLU A 55 22.15 12.07 -5.28
C GLU A 55 21.03 11.22 -5.88
N MET A 56 21.35 10.40 -6.88
CA MET A 56 20.41 9.46 -7.48
C MET A 56 19.87 8.46 -6.45
N GLU A 57 20.71 7.91 -5.57
CA GLU A 57 20.27 6.99 -4.51
C GLU A 57 19.31 7.66 -3.51
N ARG A 58 19.60 8.90 -3.12
CA ARG A 58 18.70 9.68 -2.25
C ARG A 58 17.35 9.91 -2.93
N ASN A 59 17.36 10.33 -4.19
CA ASN A 59 16.14 10.57 -4.96
C ASN A 59 15.32 9.28 -5.11
N HIS A 60 15.98 8.16 -5.41
CA HIS A 60 15.32 6.86 -5.52
C HIS A 60 14.64 6.45 -4.19
N LYS A 61 15.33 6.63 -3.06
CA LYS A 61 14.75 6.36 -1.74
C LYS A 61 13.51 7.22 -1.47
N LEU A 62 13.58 8.52 -1.75
CA LEU A 62 12.45 9.43 -1.57
C LEU A 62 11.23 9.04 -2.43
N GLN A 63 11.48 8.52 -3.64
CA GLN A 63 10.42 8.04 -4.52
C GLN A 63 9.75 6.76 -3.98
N ILE A 64 10.54 5.82 -3.44
CA ILE A 64 10.00 4.63 -2.75
C ILE A 64 9.14 5.05 -1.56
N ASP A 65 9.67 5.92 -0.70
CA ASP A 65 8.95 6.42 0.46
C ASP A 65 7.63 7.09 0.03
N SER A 66 7.63 7.83 -1.07
CA SER A 66 6.42 8.46 -1.63
C SER A 66 5.38 7.44 -2.12
N ILE A 67 5.81 6.32 -2.72
CA ILE A 67 4.92 5.23 -3.12
C ILE A 67 4.29 4.59 -1.87
N ASP A 68 5.10 4.26 -0.86
CA ASP A 68 4.62 3.66 0.38
C ASP A 68 3.60 4.56 1.09
N GLN A 69 3.86 5.87 1.15
CA GLN A 69 2.92 6.84 1.71
C GLN A 69 1.58 6.87 0.94
N LYS A 70 1.59 6.75 -0.39
CA LYS A 70 0.34 6.66 -1.17
C LYS A 70 -0.46 5.42 -0.81
N ILE A 71 0.20 4.28 -0.62
CA ILE A 71 -0.47 3.03 -0.22
C ILE A 71 -1.08 3.18 1.17
N ILE A 72 -0.32 3.69 2.13
CA ILE A 72 -0.79 3.93 3.51
C ILE A 72 -2.02 4.85 3.50
N ASN A 73 -1.94 5.98 2.79
CA ASN A 73 -3.07 6.93 2.70
C ASN A 73 -4.31 6.31 2.05
N SER A 74 -4.12 5.44 1.05
CA SER A 74 -5.22 4.71 0.42
C SER A 74 -5.87 3.74 1.41
N LEU A 75 -5.06 2.99 2.15
CA LEU A 75 -5.53 2.04 3.16
C LEU A 75 -6.28 2.76 4.29
N ASP A 76 -5.74 3.86 4.80
CA ASP A 76 -6.41 4.67 5.83
C ASP A 76 -7.75 5.21 5.34
N SER A 77 -7.82 5.67 4.08
CA SER A 77 -9.07 6.13 3.46
C SER A 77 -10.10 5.01 3.39
N THR A 78 -9.70 3.80 3.00
CA THR A 78 -10.58 2.62 2.97
C THR A 78 -11.08 2.25 4.36
N VAL A 79 -10.20 2.20 5.37
CA VAL A 79 -10.58 1.90 6.76
C VAL A 79 -11.59 2.93 7.26
N LYS A 80 -11.35 4.21 7.01
CA LYS A 80 -12.24 5.30 7.41
C LYS A 80 -13.63 5.17 6.77
N GLU A 81 -13.69 4.82 5.49
CA GLU A 81 -14.95 4.59 4.80
C GLU A 81 -15.70 3.38 5.38
N GLN A 82 -14.99 2.28 5.68
CA GLN A 82 -15.59 1.12 6.36
C GLN A 82 -16.17 1.49 7.73
N GLN A 83 -15.41 2.23 8.54
CA GLN A 83 -15.90 2.72 9.84
C GLN A 83 -17.16 3.57 9.69
N LYS A 84 -17.17 4.46 8.70
CA LYS A 84 -18.32 5.33 8.41
C LYS A 84 -19.54 4.50 8.00
N ILE A 85 -19.38 3.55 7.08
CA ILE A 85 -20.48 2.67 6.64
C ILE A 85 -21.08 1.89 7.82
N LEU A 86 -20.24 1.30 8.68
CA LEU A 86 -20.70 0.51 9.83
C LEU A 86 -21.37 1.39 10.90
N MET A 87 -20.85 2.60 11.10
CA MET A 87 -21.45 3.61 11.98
C MET A 87 -22.81 4.08 11.45
N ASP A 88 -22.91 4.38 10.15
CA ASP A 88 -24.16 4.82 9.50
C ASP A 88 -25.21 3.70 9.51
N ALA A 89 -24.78 2.44 9.45
CA ALA A 89 -25.62 1.26 9.66
C ALA A 89 -26.01 1.02 11.14
N MET A 90 -25.58 1.90 12.05
CA MET A 90 -25.83 1.83 13.50
C MET A 90 -25.30 0.55 14.15
N ILE A 91 -24.23 -0.04 13.62
CA ILE A 91 -23.62 -1.23 14.21
C ILE A 91 -22.87 -0.82 15.49
N PRO A 92 -23.22 -1.37 16.67
CA PRO A 92 -22.59 -1.00 17.92
C PRO A 92 -21.09 -1.25 17.90
N GLY A 93 -20.32 -0.33 18.50
CA GLY A 93 -18.87 -0.42 18.60
C GLY A 93 -18.10 0.18 17.42
N PHE A 94 -18.77 0.58 16.33
CA PHE A 94 -18.14 1.26 15.19
C PHE A 94 -18.42 2.75 15.19
N PHE A 95 -17.36 3.53 14.99
CA PHE A 95 -17.38 4.98 14.87
C PHE A 95 -16.08 5.43 14.19
N VAL A 96 -16.12 6.56 13.49
CA VAL A 96 -14.93 7.10 12.82
C VAL A 96 -13.89 7.55 13.85
N THR A 97 -12.68 7.01 13.79
CA THR A 97 -11.59 7.37 14.70
C THR A 97 -10.22 7.22 14.03
N GLU A 98 -9.28 8.07 14.43
CA GLU A 98 -7.87 7.99 14.01
C GLU A 98 -6.96 7.36 15.08
N LYS A 99 -7.48 7.06 16.28
CA LYS A 99 -6.66 6.48 17.36
C LYS A 99 -6.39 5.01 17.07
N TYR A 100 -5.12 4.62 17.15
CA TYR A 100 -4.67 3.25 16.89
C TYR A 100 -5.41 2.22 17.75
N ASP A 101 -5.46 2.41 19.07
CA ASP A 101 -6.10 1.44 20.00
C ASP A 101 -7.59 1.23 19.68
N GLU A 102 -8.29 2.30 19.32
CA GLU A 102 -9.71 2.25 18.97
C GLU A 102 -9.91 1.58 17.59
N LYS A 103 -9.06 1.89 16.60
CA LYS A 103 -9.04 1.19 15.30
C LYS A 103 -8.80 -0.31 15.50
N GLU A 104 -7.81 -0.69 16.30
CA GLU A 104 -7.48 -2.10 16.57
C GLU A 104 -8.66 -2.87 17.16
N ILE A 105 -9.36 -2.26 18.14
CA ILE A 105 -10.56 -2.87 18.73
C ILE A 105 -11.67 -3.02 17.68
N GLN A 106 -11.93 -1.98 16.88
CA GLN A 106 -12.94 -2.04 15.82
C GLN A 106 -12.62 -3.10 14.75
N MET A 107 -11.35 -3.27 14.39
CA MET A 107 -10.92 -4.33 13.47
C MET A 107 -11.18 -5.72 14.06
N LYS A 108 -10.80 -5.96 15.33
CA LYS A 108 -11.08 -7.24 16.00
C LYS A 108 -12.57 -7.54 16.10
N LEU A 109 -13.39 -6.51 16.35
CA LEU A 109 -14.84 -6.64 16.36
C LEU A 109 -15.39 -7.00 14.97
N LEU A 110 -14.86 -6.38 13.91
CA LEU A 110 -15.24 -6.68 12.53
C LEU A 110 -14.87 -8.11 12.16
N ASP A 111 -13.66 -8.55 12.51
CA ASP A 111 -13.20 -9.94 12.31
C ASP A 111 -14.10 -10.94 13.03
N PHE A 112 -14.46 -10.64 14.28
CA PHE A 112 -15.39 -11.46 15.05
C PHE A 112 -16.76 -11.57 14.34
N ILE A 113 -17.34 -10.45 13.89
CA ILE A 113 -18.62 -10.46 13.16
C ILE A 113 -18.51 -11.29 11.88
N ASN A 114 -17.42 -11.13 11.12
CA ASN A 114 -17.17 -11.89 9.89
C ASN A 114 -17.06 -13.40 10.16
N GLN A 115 -16.36 -13.80 11.21
CA GLN A 115 -16.24 -15.22 11.60
C GLN A 115 -17.60 -15.83 11.97
N PHE A 116 -18.46 -15.08 12.68
CA PHE A 116 -19.81 -15.54 13.00
C PHE A 116 -20.68 -15.72 11.76
N GLN A 117 -20.57 -14.82 10.78
CA GLN A 117 -21.28 -14.97 9.51
C GLN A 117 -20.85 -16.24 8.77
N ASP A 118 -19.54 -16.47 8.64
CA ASP A 118 -19.01 -17.64 7.94
C ASP A 118 -19.45 -18.95 8.62
N LEU A 119 -19.44 -19.01 9.95
CA LEU A 119 -19.96 -20.15 10.72
C LEU A 119 -21.46 -20.36 10.50
N SER A 120 -22.24 -19.29 10.44
CA SER A 120 -23.68 -19.38 10.18
C SER A 120 -23.96 -19.92 8.78
N ASP A 121 -23.21 -19.47 7.77
CA ASP A 121 -23.36 -19.91 6.37
C ASP A 121 -22.98 -21.39 6.19
N GLU A 122 -21.91 -21.86 6.84
CA GLU A 122 -21.56 -23.29 6.86
C GLU A 122 -22.63 -24.16 7.54
N SER A 123 -23.25 -23.64 8.61
CA SER A 123 -24.34 -24.32 9.30
C SER A 123 -25.56 -24.50 8.39
N TYR A 124 -25.90 -23.49 7.58
CA TYR A 124 -27.02 -23.57 6.62
C TYR A 124 -26.78 -24.58 5.48
N LEU A 125 -25.52 -24.86 5.14
CA LEU A 125 -25.16 -25.87 4.14
C LEU A 125 -25.24 -27.31 4.67
N GLN A 126 -25.20 -27.53 5.99
CA GLN A 126 -25.31 -28.87 6.58
C GLN A 126 -26.75 -29.34 6.79
N PHE A 127 -27.75 -28.45 6.68
CA PHE A 127 -29.16 -28.76 6.89
C PHE A 127 -29.99 -28.78 5.59
N ASN A 128 -29.37 -28.71 4.41
CA ASN A 128 -30.02 -28.82 3.10
C ASN A 128 -29.42 -29.94 2.25
#